data_AF-A0A0A9VUV0-F1
#
_entry.id   AF-A0A0A9VUV0-F1
#
_cell.length_a   1.000
_cell.length_b   1.000
_cell.length_c   1.000
_cell.angle_alpha   90.00
_cell.angle_beta   90.00
_cell.angle_gamma   90.00
#
_symmetry.space_group_name_H-M   'P 1'
#
loop_
_entity.id
_entity.type
_entity.pdbx_description
1 polymer ?
#
loop_
_entity_poly.entity_id
_entity_poly.type
_entity_poly.pdbx_seq_one_letter_code
_entity_poly.pdbx_strand_id
1 'polypeptide(L)'
;PLPSSQGYRYCLTCIDRYTRWPECIPICDITAESVAQAFCMGWISRFGVPLRITTDQGRQFESSMFRELTRILGSRRIHTTAFHPAANGMIERWHRSLKAAIKCHATEHWVEILPVILLGLRSAINEDLQVSSAELVYGTSLRLPGQFVEPLPQQTEDPANLVGRLSRIMDELRPVPVALHGSRRTFVHKDLSSASHVFVR
;
A
#
# COMPACT_ATOMS: atom_id res chain seq x y z
N PRO A 1 11.93 -13.85 -1.13
CA PRO A 1 10.69 -14.58 -0.77
C PRO A 1 10.28 -14.17 0.64
N LEU A 2 8.98 -14.11 0.92
CA LEU A 2 8.48 -13.94 2.29
C LEU A 2 8.46 -15.31 2.99
N PRO A 3 8.46 -15.37 4.33
CA PRO A 3 8.17 -16.62 5.04
C PRO A 3 6.84 -17.21 4.57
N SER A 4 6.73 -18.54 4.59
CA SER A 4 5.50 -19.21 4.18
C SER A 4 4.35 -18.82 5.11
N SER A 5 3.24 -18.34 4.55
CA SER A 5 2.05 -17.95 5.30
C SER A 5 0.81 -18.41 4.54
N GLN A 6 0.01 -19.28 5.14
CA GLN A 6 -1.17 -19.92 4.51
C GLN A 6 -0.88 -20.55 3.13
N GLY A 7 0.34 -21.09 2.93
CA GLY A 7 0.78 -21.67 1.66
C GLY A 7 1.35 -20.67 0.63
N TYR A 8 1.25 -19.36 0.90
CA TYR A 8 1.80 -18.30 0.06
C TYR A 8 3.24 -17.97 0.47
N ARG A 9 4.11 -17.74 -0.53
CA ARG A 9 5.54 -17.38 -0.33
C ARG A 9 5.98 -16.14 -1.09
N TYR A 10 5.15 -15.68 -2.02
CA TYR A 10 5.44 -14.57 -2.91
C TYR A 10 4.23 -13.64 -2.97
N CYS A 11 4.44 -12.47 -3.57
CA CYS A 11 3.38 -11.52 -3.87
C CYS A 11 3.59 -11.00 -5.29
N LEU A 12 2.52 -11.00 -6.09
CA LEU A 12 2.45 -10.14 -7.25
C LEU A 12 2.12 -8.74 -6.77
N THR A 13 2.94 -7.77 -7.15
CA THR A 13 2.75 -6.37 -6.77
C THR A 13 2.50 -5.53 -8.00
N CYS A 14 1.46 -4.71 -7.95
CA CYS A 14 1.09 -3.77 -9.01
C CYS A 14 0.94 -2.38 -8.42
N ILE A 15 1.33 -1.35 -9.17
CA ILE A 15 1.12 0.04 -8.76
C ILE A 15 0.59 0.84 -9.94
N ASP A 16 -0.52 1.55 -9.73
CA ASP A 16 -0.96 2.53 -10.71
C ASP A 16 -0.03 3.74 -10.64
N ARG A 17 0.47 4.16 -11.80
CA ARG A 17 1.44 5.26 -11.87
C ARG A 17 0.82 6.59 -11.54
N TYR A 18 -0.44 6.83 -11.82
CA TYR A 18 -1.04 8.15 -11.60
C TYR A 18 -1.42 8.32 -10.13
N THR A 19 -2.33 7.48 -9.65
CA THR A 19 -2.87 7.51 -8.29
C THR A 19 -1.89 7.02 -7.23
N ARG A 20 -0.79 6.37 -7.64
CA ARG A 20 0.10 5.61 -6.76
C ARG A 20 -0.63 4.50 -6.01
N TRP A 21 -1.75 3.99 -6.55
CA TRP A 21 -2.53 2.94 -5.91
C TRP A 21 -1.76 1.61 -5.91
N PRO A 22 -1.43 1.06 -4.74
CA PRO A 22 -0.75 -0.21 -4.65
C PRO A 22 -1.72 -1.39 -4.55
N GLU A 23 -1.39 -2.49 -5.22
CA GLU A 23 -1.96 -3.82 -5.03
C GLU A 23 -0.86 -4.82 -4.70
N CYS A 24 -1.16 -5.72 -3.76
CA CYS A 24 -0.29 -6.81 -3.34
C CYS A 24 -1.13 -8.08 -3.28
N ILE A 25 -0.85 -9.05 -4.14
CA ILE A 25 -1.65 -10.26 -4.31
C ILE A 25 -0.78 -11.46 -3.91
N PRO A 26 -1.09 -12.16 -2.81
CA PRO A 26 -0.35 -13.36 -2.40
C PRO A 26 -0.38 -14.44 -3.49
N ILE A 27 0.77 -15.04 -3.79
CA ILE A 27 0.89 -16.16 -4.74
C ILE A 27 1.82 -17.25 -4.18
N CYS A 28 1.50 -18.52 -4.48
CA CYS A 28 2.24 -19.69 -3.98
C CYS A 28 3.58 -19.89 -4.69
N ASP A 29 3.64 -19.51 -5.97
CA ASP A 29 4.81 -19.59 -6.85
C ASP A 29 4.86 -18.39 -7.81
N ILE A 30 5.94 -18.31 -8.57
CA ILE A 30 6.22 -17.24 -9.54
C ILE A 30 6.11 -17.74 -10.98
N THR A 31 5.30 -18.78 -11.23
CA THR A 31 5.05 -19.23 -12.60
C THR A 31 4.29 -18.16 -13.37
N ALA A 32 4.40 -18.20 -14.70
CA ALA A 32 3.67 -17.27 -15.56
C ALA A 32 2.14 -17.38 -15.33
N GLU A 33 1.63 -18.61 -15.22
CA GLU A 33 0.20 -18.92 -14.99
C GLU A 33 -0.32 -18.28 -13.69
N SER A 34 0.34 -18.57 -12.56
CA SER A 34 -0.01 -17.98 -11.26
C SER A 34 -0.02 -16.46 -11.31
N VAL A 35 0.96 -15.84 -11.98
CA VAL A 35 1.07 -14.38 -12.11
C VAL A 35 -0.04 -13.80 -13.00
N ALA A 36 -0.37 -14.45 -14.11
CA ALA A 36 -1.47 -14.03 -14.98
C ALA A 36 -2.82 -14.12 -14.26
N GLN A 37 -3.08 -15.24 -13.58
CA GLN A 37 -4.31 -15.43 -12.83
C GLN A 37 -4.43 -14.40 -11.71
N ALA A 38 -3.35 -14.19 -10.93
CA ALA A 38 -3.30 -13.17 -9.90
C ALA A 38 -3.56 -11.77 -10.47
N PHE A 39 -2.96 -11.42 -11.61
CA PHE A 39 -3.18 -10.13 -12.26
C PHE A 39 -4.64 -9.93 -12.69
N CYS A 40 -5.24 -10.95 -13.32
CA CYS A 40 -6.65 -10.91 -13.73
C CYS A 40 -7.59 -10.77 -12.53
N MET A 41 -7.41 -11.60 -11.50
CA MET A 41 -8.28 -11.65 -10.33
C MET A 41 -8.07 -10.47 -9.38
N GLY A 42 -6.84 -9.96 -9.26
CA GLY A 42 -6.48 -8.92 -8.30
C GLY A 42 -6.53 -7.50 -8.86
N TRP A 43 -6.22 -7.31 -10.16
CA TRP A 43 -6.22 -5.99 -10.80
C TRP A 43 -7.37 -5.82 -11.76
N ILE A 44 -7.42 -6.65 -12.81
CA ILE A 44 -8.35 -6.45 -13.94
C ILE A 44 -9.81 -6.50 -13.47
N SER A 45 -10.14 -7.41 -12.55
CA SER A 45 -11.49 -7.54 -11.98
C SER A 45 -11.96 -6.30 -11.20
N ARG A 46 -11.04 -5.47 -10.71
CA ARG A 46 -11.33 -4.30 -9.86
C ARG A 46 -11.25 -2.99 -10.61
N PHE A 47 -10.22 -2.83 -11.45
CA PHE A 47 -9.87 -1.57 -12.10
C PHE A 47 -10.03 -1.61 -13.62
N GLY A 48 -10.35 -2.78 -14.19
CA GLY A 48 -10.36 -2.98 -15.62
C GLY A 48 -8.96 -3.12 -16.22
N VAL A 49 -8.91 -3.14 -17.55
CA VAL A 49 -7.67 -3.35 -18.29
C VAL A 49 -6.87 -2.05 -18.39
N PRO A 50 -5.63 -1.99 -17.90
CA PRO A 50 -4.78 -0.83 -18.10
C PRO A 50 -4.38 -0.70 -19.57
N LEU A 51 -4.30 0.54 -20.06
CA LEU A 51 -3.81 0.82 -21.43
C LEU A 51 -2.37 0.34 -21.65
N ARG A 52 -1.54 0.40 -20.59
CA ARG A 52 -0.13 0.10 -20.63
C ARG A 52 0.31 -0.61 -19.36
N ILE A 53 0.98 -1.75 -19.52
CA ILE A 53 1.58 -2.50 -18.42
C ILE A 53 3.09 -2.39 -18.54
N THR A 54 3.74 -1.93 -17.47
CA THR A 54 5.21 -1.95 -17.38
C THR A 54 5.64 -3.08 -16.47
N THR A 55 6.50 -3.97 -16.94
CA THR A 55 7.09 -5.06 -16.14
C THR A 55 8.61 -4.99 -16.16
N ASP A 56 9.24 -5.64 -15.18
CA ASP A 56 10.66 -5.97 -15.28
C ASP A 56 10.90 -7.09 -16.31
N GLN A 57 12.17 -7.48 -16.48
CA GLN A 57 12.58 -8.57 -17.37
C GLN A 57 12.47 -9.95 -16.70
N GLY A 58 11.58 -10.10 -15.70
CA GLY A 58 11.30 -11.38 -15.07
C GLY A 58 10.74 -12.41 -16.07
N ARG A 59 11.21 -13.65 -15.98
CA ARG A 59 10.82 -14.74 -16.90
C ARG A 59 9.31 -14.95 -16.98
N GLN A 60 8.61 -14.76 -15.86
CA GLN A 60 7.15 -14.86 -15.76
C GLN A 60 6.43 -13.85 -16.68
N PHE A 61 6.95 -12.63 -16.79
CA PHE A 61 6.39 -11.57 -17.63
C PHE A 61 6.85 -11.68 -19.09
N GLU A 62 7.98 -12.34 -19.34
CA GLU A 62 8.47 -12.62 -20.69
C GLU A 62 7.85 -13.85 -21.36
N SER A 63 7.14 -14.67 -20.58
CA SER A 63 6.46 -15.87 -21.09
C SER A 63 5.52 -15.56 -22.26
N SER A 64 5.38 -16.55 -23.16
CA SER A 64 4.40 -16.51 -24.26
C SER A 64 2.98 -16.31 -23.72
N MET A 65 2.67 -16.94 -22.59
CA MET A 65 1.38 -16.87 -21.95
C MET A 65 1.04 -15.45 -21.46
N PHE A 66 1.96 -14.77 -20.76
CA PHE A 66 1.73 -13.39 -20.33
C PHE A 66 1.66 -12.43 -21.52
N ARG A 67 2.44 -12.69 -22.58
CA ARG A 67 2.35 -11.95 -23.85
C ARG A 67 0.96 -12.07 -24.47
N GLU A 68 0.46 -13.28 -24.55
CA GLU A 68 -0.84 -13.60 -25.14
C GLU A 68 -1.99 -13.00 -24.32
N LEU A 69 -1.88 -13.05 -22.99
CA LEU A 69 -2.81 -12.37 -22.09
C LEU A 69 -2.89 -10.87 -22.40
N THR A 70 -1.75 -10.17 -22.44
CA THR A 70 -1.76 -8.73 -22.72
C THR A 70 -2.29 -8.41 -24.12
N ARG A 71 -2.04 -9.29 -25.10
CA ARG A 71 -2.57 -9.18 -26.46
C ARG A 71 -4.10 -9.27 -26.48
N ILE A 72 -4.67 -10.27 -25.81
CA ILE A 72 -6.14 -10.48 -25.74
C ILE A 72 -6.82 -9.33 -25.00
N LEU A 73 -6.22 -8.87 -23.91
CA LEU A 73 -6.74 -7.73 -23.14
C LEU A 73 -6.60 -6.40 -23.90
N GLY A 74 -5.82 -6.33 -24.99
CA GLY A 74 -5.56 -5.10 -25.73
C GLY A 74 -4.61 -4.13 -24.99
N SER A 75 -3.85 -4.62 -24.01
CA SER A 75 -2.90 -3.80 -23.26
C SER A 75 -1.53 -3.76 -23.91
N ARG A 76 -0.91 -2.57 -23.95
CA ARG A 76 0.47 -2.43 -24.44
C ARG A 76 1.47 -2.79 -23.36
N ARG A 77 2.21 -3.87 -23.57
CA ARG A 77 3.32 -4.27 -22.69
C ARG A 77 4.58 -3.45 -22.97
N ILE A 78 5.20 -2.92 -21.92
CA ILE A 78 6.50 -2.24 -21.97
C ILE A 78 7.43 -2.93 -20.98
N HIS A 79 8.61 -3.31 -21.44
CA HIS A 79 9.66 -3.84 -20.59
C HIS A 79 10.48 -2.67 -20.07
N THR A 80 10.76 -2.64 -18.76
CA THR A 80 11.79 -1.73 -18.29
C THR A 80 13.13 -2.15 -18.86
N THR A 81 13.77 -1.26 -19.60
CA THR A 81 15.22 -1.35 -19.79
C THR A 81 15.89 -1.10 -18.42
N ALA A 82 17.12 -1.58 -18.24
CA ALA A 82 17.90 -1.33 -17.01
C ALA A 82 18.00 0.17 -16.65
N PHE A 83 17.68 1.06 -17.60
CA PHE A 83 17.72 2.52 -17.49
C PHE A 83 16.36 3.21 -17.35
N HIS A 84 15.30 2.54 -16.84
CA HIS A 84 14.05 3.22 -16.41
C HIS A 84 13.91 3.34 -14.88
N PRO A 85 14.83 4.03 -14.18
CA PRO A 85 14.86 4.11 -12.72
C PRO A 85 13.62 4.81 -12.12
N ALA A 86 12.96 5.71 -12.86
CA ALA A 86 11.74 6.36 -12.36
C ALA A 86 10.55 5.39 -12.24
N ALA A 87 10.45 4.40 -13.14
CA ALA A 87 9.41 3.39 -13.12
C ALA A 87 9.63 2.36 -12.01
N ASN A 88 10.81 1.75 -12.01
CA ASN A 88 11.15 0.72 -11.04
C ASN A 88 11.39 1.31 -9.65
N GLY A 89 11.94 2.52 -9.56
CA GLY A 89 12.17 3.19 -8.28
C GLY A 89 10.87 3.45 -7.49
N MET A 90 9.73 3.66 -8.16
CA MET A 90 8.45 3.81 -7.47
C MET A 90 8.00 2.52 -6.79
N ILE A 91 7.99 1.41 -7.54
CA ILE A 91 7.57 0.12 -6.99
C ILE A 91 8.58 -0.39 -5.95
N GLU A 92 9.88 -0.13 -6.14
CA GLU A 92 10.94 -0.46 -5.18
C GLU A 92 10.82 0.33 -3.87
N ARG A 93 10.53 1.65 -3.94
CA ARG A 93 10.24 2.47 -2.76
C ARG A 93 9.02 1.94 -2.01
N TRP A 94 7.98 1.59 -2.75
CA TRP A 94 6.78 1.03 -2.16
C TRP A 94 7.05 -0.36 -1.53
N HIS A 95 7.85 -1.23 -2.17
CA HIS A 95 8.27 -2.52 -1.60
C HIS A 95 9.00 -2.35 -0.26
N ARG A 96 9.83 -1.32 -0.11
CA ARG A 96 10.50 -1.02 1.17
C ARG A 96 9.47 -0.74 2.27
N SER A 97 8.48 0.09 1.98
CA SER A 97 7.41 0.44 2.92
C SER A 97 6.55 -0.78 3.28
N LEU A 98 6.16 -1.58 2.28
CA LEU A 98 5.42 -2.83 2.49
C LEU A 98 6.19 -3.81 3.38
N LYS A 99 7.48 -4.04 3.09
CA LYS A 99 8.32 -4.95 3.88
C LYS A 99 8.49 -4.47 5.32
N ALA A 100 8.64 -3.16 5.53
CA ALA A 100 8.71 -2.58 6.87
C ALA A 100 7.42 -2.84 7.65
N ALA A 101 6.26 -2.54 7.04
CA ALA A 101 4.96 -2.79 7.67
C ALA A 101 4.74 -4.28 8.01
N ILE A 102 5.07 -5.20 7.09
CA ILE A 102 4.95 -6.64 7.36
C ILE A 102 5.83 -7.06 8.54
N LYS A 103 7.09 -6.58 8.59
CA LYS A 103 8.02 -6.89 9.69
C LYS A 103 7.54 -6.35 11.05
N CYS A 104 6.89 -5.19 11.06
CA CYS A 104 6.38 -4.58 12.29
C CYS A 104 5.16 -5.32 12.87
N HIS A 105 4.26 -5.84 12.03
CA HIS A 105 2.96 -6.34 12.49
C HIS A 105 2.87 -7.86 12.57
N ALA A 106 3.33 -8.61 11.57
CA ALA A 106 3.32 -10.08 11.62
C ALA A 106 4.20 -10.65 10.52
N THR A 107 5.36 -11.21 10.90
CA THR A 107 6.29 -11.79 9.93
C THR A 107 5.76 -13.14 9.40
N GLU A 108 5.24 -14.03 10.25
CA GLU A 108 4.79 -15.38 9.85
C GLU A 108 3.34 -15.44 9.34
N HIS A 109 2.47 -14.54 9.83
CA HIS A 109 1.05 -14.46 9.43
C HIS A 109 0.78 -13.28 8.49
N TRP A 110 1.75 -12.94 7.64
CA TRP A 110 1.70 -11.72 6.82
C TRP A 110 0.49 -11.67 5.86
N VAL A 111 -0.04 -12.82 5.42
CA VAL A 111 -1.22 -12.86 4.53
C VAL A 111 -2.47 -12.34 5.22
N GLU A 112 -2.64 -12.61 6.51
CA GLU A 112 -3.83 -12.20 7.28
C GLU A 112 -3.87 -10.70 7.53
N ILE A 113 -2.69 -10.11 7.76
CA ILE A 113 -2.55 -8.69 8.06
C ILE A 113 -2.43 -7.83 6.79
N LEU A 114 -2.10 -8.43 5.65
CA LEU A 114 -1.86 -7.72 4.39
C LEU A 114 -3.00 -6.78 3.98
N PRO A 115 -4.30 -7.15 4.08
CA PRO A 115 -5.39 -6.23 3.74
C PRO A 115 -5.37 -4.95 4.58
N VAL A 116 -5.02 -5.07 5.87
CA VAL A 116 -4.99 -3.92 6.79
C VAL A 116 -3.75 -3.07 6.56
N ILE A 117 -2.59 -3.68 6.29
CA ILE A 117 -1.38 -2.96 5.84
C ILE A 117 -1.67 -2.17 4.55
N LEU A 118 -2.30 -2.80 3.57
CA LEU A 118 -2.65 -2.14 2.31
C LEU A 118 -3.62 -0.97 2.54
N LEU A 119 -4.62 -1.13 3.42
CA LEU A 119 -5.54 -0.05 3.78
C LEU A 119 -4.78 1.17 4.35
N GLY A 120 -3.84 0.94 5.26
CA GLY A 120 -2.98 1.99 5.81
C GLY A 120 -2.13 2.67 4.74
N LEU A 121 -1.44 1.88 3.91
CA LEU A 121 -0.58 2.41 2.83
C LEU A 121 -1.38 3.18 1.77
N ARG A 122 -2.63 2.81 1.50
CA ARG A 122 -3.52 3.50 0.55
C ARG A 122 -4.07 4.82 1.10
N SER A 123 -4.23 4.91 2.41
CA SER A 123 -4.81 6.07 3.09
C SER A 123 -3.74 7.05 3.61
N ALA A 124 -2.47 6.65 3.61
CA ALA A 124 -1.36 7.54 3.93
C ALA A 124 -1.19 8.63 2.86
N ILE A 125 -0.91 9.85 3.30
CA ILE A 125 -0.63 10.98 2.41
C ILE A 125 0.69 10.71 1.68
N ASN A 126 0.66 10.79 0.36
CA ASN A 126 1.87 10.73 -0.45
C ASN A 126 2.55 12.11 -0.47
N GLU A 127 3.81 12.20 -0.02
CA GLU A 127 4.54 13.48 0.06
C GLU A 127 4.71 14.16 -1.31
N ASP A 128 4.84 13.41 -2.40
CA ASP A 128 5.01 14.00 -3.74
C ASP A 128 3.70 14.61 -4.27
N LEU A 129 2.57 13.99 -3.93
CA LEU A 129 1.24 14.38 -4.45
C LEU A 129 0.41 15.22 -3.46
N GLN A 130 0.80 15.25 -2.19
CA GLN A 130 0.07 15.90 -1.08
C GLN A 130 -1.38 15.40 -0.93
N VAL A 131 -1.65 14.18 -1.38
CA VAL A 131 -2.96 13.49 -1.33
C VAL A 131 -2.73 12.00 -1.17
N SER A 132 -3.68 11.27 -0.58
CA SER A 132 -3.59 9.81 -0.47
C SER A 132 -3.98 9.11 -1.78
N SER A 133 -3.45 7.91 -2.00
CA SER A 133 -3.84 7.10 -3.17
C SER A 133 -5.33 6.77 -3.16
N ALA A 134 -5.91 6.57 -1.97
CA ALA A 134 -7.32 6.29 -1.80
C ALA A 134 -8.22 7.46 -2.18
N GLU A 135 -7.85 8.68 -1.82
CA GLU A 135 -8.59 9.88 -2.25
C GLU A 135 -8.57 10.04 -3.77
N LEU A 136 -7.43 9.77 -4.42
CA LEU A 136 -7.33 9.84 -5.87
C LEU A 136 -8.16 8.78 -6.60
N VAL A 137 -8.29 7.57 -6.03
CA VAL A 137 -9.06 6.47 -6.64
C VAL A 137 -10.55 6.60 -6.36
N TYR A 138 -10.95 6.90 -5.12
CA TYR A 138 -12.35 6.91 -4.70
C TYR A 138 -13.00 8.30 -4.67
N GLY A 139 -12.21 9.37 -4.83
CA GLY A 139 -12.69 10.75 -4.69
C GLY A 139 -12.96 11.18 -3.25
N THR A 140 -12.63 10.34 -2.26
CA THR A 140 -12.84 10.59 -0.82
C THR A 140 -11.83 9.81 0.01
N SER A 141 -11.53 10.32 1.21
CA SER A 141 -10.70 9.60 2.18
C SER A 141 -11.43 8.34 2.66
N LEU A 142 -10.69 7.25 2.85
CA LEU A 142 -11.22 6.02 3.44
C LEU A 142 -11.30 6.17 4.96
N ARG A 143 -12.33 5.54 5.54
CA ARG A 143 -12.47 5.45 6.99
C ARG A 143 -11.65 4.27 7.52
N LEU A 144 -10.82 4.53 8.53
CA LEU A 144 -9.91 3.53 9.11
C LEU A 144 -10.50 2.84 10.34
N PRO A 145 -10.15 1.56 10.62
CA PRO A 145 -10.68 0.82 11.78
C PRO A 145 -10.46 1.50 13.14
N GLY A 146 -9.44 2.34 13.30
CA GLY A 146 -9.22 3.12 14.53
C GLY A 146 -10.06 4.40 14.67
N GLN A 147 -10.77 4.83 13.63
CA GLN A 147 -11.67 5.99 13.68
C GLN A 147 -13.05 5.64 14.25
N PHE A 148 -13.37 4.35 14.42
CA PHE A 148 -14.67 3.87 14.91
C PHE A 148 -14.63 3.12 16.23
N VAL A 149 -13.51 2.46 16.56
CA VAL A 149 -13.47 1.62 17.76
C VAL A 149 -13.30 2.52 18.99
N GLU A 150 -14.42 2.96 19.57
CA GLU A 150 -14.46 3.27 21.00
C GLU A 150 -13.80 2.11 21.74
N PRO A 151 -12.93 2.34 22.74
CA PRO A 151 -12.33 1.26 23.50
C PRO A 151 -13.44 0.41 24.13
N LEU A 152 -13.76 -0.71 23.48
CA LEU A 152 -14.69 -1.70 24.01
C LEU A 152 -14.09 -2.19 25.35
N PRO A 153 -14.88 -2.24 26.44
CA PRO A 153 -14.41 -2.82 27.68
C PRO A 153 -13.94 -4.24 27.38
N GLN A 154 -12.73 -4.58 27.86
CA GLN A 154 -12.07 -5.87 27.65
C GLN A 154 -13.04 -7.01 27.96
N GLN A 155 -13.72 -7.53 26.94
CA GLN A 155 -14.51 -8.74 27.06
C GLN A 155 -13.59 -9.91 26.72
N THR A 156 -13.61 -10.89 27.62
CA THR A 156 -12.81 -12.12 27.65
C THR A 156 -12.61 -12.67 26.24
N GLU A 157 -11.43 -12.41 25.68
CA GLU A 157 -11.08 -12.79 24.32
C GLU A 157 -10.91 -14.31 24.24
N ASP A 158 -11.81 -14.98 23.52
CA ASP A 158 -11.49 -16.28 22.95
C ASP A 158 -10.63 -16.02 21.70
N PRO A 159 -9.32 -16.34 21.71
CA PRO A 159 -8.42 -16.11 20.58
C PRO A 159 -8.77 -16.94 19.34
N ALA A 160 -9.65 -17.93 19.45
CA ALA A 160 -10.19 -18.66 18.31
C ALA A 160 -11.30 -17.89 17.57
N ASN A 161 -11.88 -16.86 18.18
CA ASN A 161 -12.93 -16.06 17.57
C ASN A 161 -12.34 -15.06 16.56
N LEU A 162 -12.85 -15.07 15.32
CA LEU A 162 -12.49 -14.12 14.26
C LEU A 162 -12.60 -12.67 14.72
N VAL A 163 -13.62 -12.34 15.51
CA VAL A 163 -13.82 -10.99 16.05
C VAL A 163 -12.68 -10.61 16.99
N GLY A 164 -12.27 -11.49 17.90
CA GLY A 164 -11.14 -11.24 18.80
C GLY A 164 -9.83 -11.02 18.04
N ARG A 165 -9.56 -11.87 17.03
CA ARG A 165 -8.39 -11.72 16.15
C ARG A 165 -8.39 -10.38 15.41
N LEU A 166 -9.53 -9.99 14.82
CA LEU A 166 -9.66 -8.73 14.09
C LEU A 166 -9.53 -7.52 15.02
N SER A 167 -10.17 -7.55 16.20
CA SER A 167 -10.07 -6.48 17.19
C SER A 167 -8.63 -6.25 17.64
N ARG A 168 -7.89 -7.33 17.95
CA ARG A 168 -6.46 -7.23 18.33
C ARG A 168 -5.62 -6.63 17.21
N ILE A 169 -5.80 -7.10 15.98
CA ILE A 169 -5.11 -6.56 14.80
C ILE A 169 -5.40 -5.06 14.65
N MET A 170 -6.66 -4.64 14.82
CA MET A 170 -7.06 -3.24 14.71
C MET A 170 -6.48 -2.38 15.84
N ASP A 171 -6.36 -2.92 17.06
CA ASP A 171 -5.80 -2.23 18.23
C ASP A 171 -4.29 -2.04 18.12
N GLU A 172 -3.55 -3.08 17.70
CA GLU A 172 -2.11 -3.03 17.42
C GLU A 172 -1.75 -2.06 16.28
N LEU A 173 -2.71 -1.79 15.39
CA LEU A 173 -2.58 -0.87 14.26
C LEU A 173 -3.09 0.54 14.56
N ARG A 174 -3.56 0.81 15.79
CA ARG A 174 -3.97 2.17 16.16
C ARG A 174 -2.79 3.12 15.92
N PRO A 175 -3.01 4.26 15.24
CA PRO A 175 -1.96 5.25 15.06
C PRO A 175 -1.43 5.65 16.43
N VAL A 176 -0.19 5.26 16.72
CA VAL A 176 0.51 5.81 17.88
C VAL A 176 0.63 7.31 17.62
N PRO A 177 0.25 8.19 18.56
CA PRO A 177 0.40 9.62 18.40
C PRO A 177 1.83 9.90 17.95
N VAL A 178 1.98 10.39 16.71
CA VAL A 178 3.29 10.66 16.15
C VAL A 178 3.89 11.73 17.03
N ALA A 179 5.03 11.44 17.66
CA ALA A 179 5.81 12.49 18.31
C ALA A 179 6.21 13.47 17.22
N LEU A 180 5.48 14.58 17.09
CA LEU A 180 5.78 15.68 16.17
C LEU A 180 7.17 16.23 16.51
N HIS A 181 8.22 15.65 15.92
CA HIS A 181 9.58 16.18 15.93
C HIS A 181 9.61 17.35 14.95
N GLY A 182 8.95 18.43 15.32
CA GLY A 182 8.60 19.48 14.38
C GLY A 182 7.51 20.44 14.85
N SER A 183 7.14 20.44 16.14
CA SER A 183 6.60 21.66 16.74
C SER A 183 7.68 22.75 16.59
N ARG A 184 7.70 23.44 15.45
CA ARG A 184 8.35 24.74 15.33
C ARG A 184 7.70 25.56 16.43
N ARG A 185 8.44 25.82 17.52
CA ARG A 185 8.04 26.84 18.47
C ARG A 185 7.88 28.10 17.64
N THR A 186 6.64 28.55 17.48
CA THR A 186 6.34 29.81 16.81
C THR A 186 7.07 30.88 17.61
N PHE A 187 8.14 31.42 17.05
CA PHE A 187 8.89 32.49 17.70
C PHE A 187 8.04 33.75 17.59
N VAL A 188 7.42 34.14 18.70
CA VAL A 188 6.69 35.39 18.82
C VAL A 188 7.62 36.42 19.42
N HIS A 189 7.95 37.47 18.67
CA HIS A 189 8.77 38.56 19.18
C HIS A 189 8.01 39.28 20.31
N LYS A 190 8.69 39.63 21.41
CA LYS A 190 8.05 40.24 22.59
C LYS A 190 7.29 41.53 22.25
N ASP A 191 7.84 42.29 21.32
CA ASP A 191 7.28 43.57 20.88
C ASP A 191 6.18 43.43 19.81
N LEU A 192 5.80 42.21 19.42
CA LEU A 192 4.66 42.00 18.50
C LEU A 192 3.36 42.56 19.09
N SER A 193 3.23 42.54 20.42
CA SER A 193 2.06 43.05 21.14
C SER A 193 1.92 44.58 21.09
N SER A 194 3.02 45.30 20.84
CA SER A 194 3.06 46.77 20.77
C SER A 194 3.32 47.31 19.36
N ALA A 195 3.53 46.41 18.38
CA ALA A 195 3.78 46.80 17.00
C ALA A 195 2.49 47.31 16.32
N SER A 196 2.55 48.49 15.69
CA SER A 196 1.43 49.03 14.91
C SER A 196 1.29 48.37 13.54
N HIS A 197 2.37 47.81 12.99
CA HIS A 197 2.41 47.15 11.68
C HIS A 197 3.37 45.96 11.72
N VAL A 198 3.04 44.91 10.96
CA VAL A 198 3.86 43.71 10.82
C VAL A 198 4.04 43.39 9.35
N PHE A 199 5.26 43.10 8.93
CA PHE A 199 5.56 42.67 7.57
C PHE A 199 5.38 41.16 7.46
N VAL A 200 4.43 40.72 6.65
CA VAL A 200 4.17 39.31 6.36
C VAL A 200 4.83 38.96 5.02
N ARG A 201 5.67 37.92 5.01
CA ARG A 201 6.28 37.36 3.80
C ARG A 201 5.52 36.14 3.34
#